data_AF-F0IHJ0-F1
#
_entry.id   AF-F0IHJ0-F1
#
_cell.length_a   1.000
_cell.length_b   1.000
_cell.length_c   1.000
_cell.angle_alpha   90.00
_cell.angle_beta   90.00
_cell.angle_gamma   90.00
#
_symmetry.space_group_name_H-M   'P 1'
#
loop_
_entity.id
_entity.type
_entity.pdbx_description
1 polymer ?
#
loop_
_entity_poly.entity_id
_entity_poly.type
_entity_poly.pdbx_seq_one_letter_code
_entity_poly.pdbx_strand_id
1 'polypeptide(L)'
;MQMKRDSFIFYRSFYQALLPLSKRTQMEALLALLRYALDGEESEHLSPVAQSVFTLIKPQLDANNQRFENGRKGGAPKGNRNALKKQPNQNLKQPNVNDNANDNINNNANINDNINTNT
;
A
#
# COMPACT_ATOMS: atom_id res chain seq x y z
N MET A 1 22.26 6.33 -4.99
CA MET A 1 22.38 5.88 -3.59
C MET A 1 21.07 5.15 -3.29
N GLN A 2 21.11 3.82 -3.10
CA GLN A 2 19.91 3.06 -2.73
C GLN A 2 19.41 3.58 -1.38
N MET A 3 18.11 3.87 -1.31
CA MET A 3 17.51 4.44 -0.12
C MET A 3 17.24 3.34 0.89
N LYS A 4 18.10 3.21 1.90
CA LYS A 4 17.83 2.34 3.05
C LYS A 4 16.83 3.01 3.99
N ARG A 5 15.81 2.27 4.38
CA ARG A 5 14.78 2.69 5.34
C ARG A 5 14.76 1.75 6.53
N ASP A 6 14.53 2.32 7.71
CA ASP A 6 14.40 1.53 8.95
C ASP A 6 12.98 0.97 9.13
N SER A 7 12.00 1.46 8.36
CA SER A 7 10.60 1.03 8.46
C SER A 7 9.82 1.27 7.16
N PHE A 8 8.69 0.59 7.04
CA PHE A 8 7.72 0.78 5.97
C PHE A 8 6.31 0.41 6.45
N ILE A 9 5.28 0.81 5.68
CA ILE A 9 3.90 0.42 5.99
C ILE A 9 3.60 -0.94 5.39
N PHE A 10 3.16 -1.87 6.23
CA PHE A 10 2.69 -3.18 5.82
C PHE A 10 1.17 -3.30 6.08
N TYR A 11 0.37 -3.26 5.01
CA TYR A 11 -1.08 -3.30 5.16
C TYR A 11 -1.59 -4.72 5.44
N ARG A 12 -2.70 -4.83 6.18
CA ARG A 12 -3.39 -6.09 6.48
C ARG A 12 -3.72 -6.91 5.23
N SER A 13 -4.04 -6.24 4.12
CA SER A 13 -4.32 -6.84 2.82
C SER A 13 -3.14 -7.62 2.25
N PHE A 14 -1.91 -7.19 2.50
CA PHE A 14 -0.70 -7.90 2.04
C PHE A 14 -0.57 -9.24 2.74
N TYR A 15 -0.78 -9.26 4.06
CA TYR A 15 -0.83 -10.51 4.83
C TYR A 15 -1.95 -11.43 4.35
N GLN A 16 -3.15 -10.89 4.10
CA GLN A 16 -4.27 -11.66 3.58
C GLN A 16 -3.99 -12.27 2.21
N ALA A 17 -3.28 -11.56 1.32
CA ALA A 17 -2.89 -12.08 0.01
C ALA A 17 -1.87 -13.23 0.11
N LEU A 18 -1.05 -13.26 1.16
CA LEU A 18 -0.04 -14.30 1.38
C LEU A 18 -0.64 -15.57 2.01
N LEU A 19 -1.65 -15.45 2.89
CA LEU A 19 -2.22 -16.57 3.66
C LEU A 19 -2.56 -17.83 2.84
N PRO A 20 -3.19 -17.74 1.65
CA PRO A 20 -3.58 -18.93 0.87
C PRO A 20 -2.40 -19.62 0.17
N LEU A 21 -1.23 -19.00 0.10
CA LEU A 21 -0.10 -19.48 -0.69
C LEU A 21 0.66 -20.59 0.06
N SER A 22 1.46 -21.39 -0.66
CA SER A 22 2.38 -22.33 -0.04
C SER A 22 3.41 -21.60 0.83
N LYS A 23 3.91 -22.24 1.91
CA LYS A 23 4.93 -21.62 2.79
C LYS A 23 6.16 -21.11 2.02
N ARG A 24 6.58 -21.83 0.97
CA ARG A 24 7.70 -21.43 0.12
C ARG A 24 7.38 -20.16 -0.66
N THR A 25 6.22 -20.10 -1.31
CA THR A 25 5.77 -18.93 -2.07
C THR A 25 5.52 -17.73 -1.17
N GLN A 26 4.97 -17.95 0.04
CA GLN A 26 4.82 -16.90 1.06
C GLN A 26 6.17 -16.27 1.41
N MET A 27 7.17 -17.11 1.69
CA MET A 27 8.52 -16.66 2.03
C MET A 27 9.18 -15.90 0.88
N GLU A 28 9.10 -16.42 -0.36
CA GLU A 28 9.63 -15.74 -1.55
C GLU A 28 9.00 -14.36 -1.74
N ALA A 29 7.67 -14.27 -1.73
CA ALA A 29 6.96 -13.01 -1.89
C ALA A 29 7.25 -12.04 -0.74
N LEU A 30 7.27 -12.52 0.51
CA LEU A 30 7.54 -11.68 1.67
C LEU A 30 8.96 -11.12 1.64
N LEU A 31 9.97 -11.94 1.33
CA LEU A 31 11.36 -11.48 1.18
C LEU A 31 11.48 -10.44 0.06
N ALA A 32 10.80 -10.66 -1.07
CA ALA A 32 10.79 -9.69 -2.16
C ALA A 32 10.20 -8.34 -1.75
N LEU A 33 9.07 -8.36 -1.04
CA LEU A 33 8.42 -7.16 -0.52
C LEU A 33 9.31 -6.43 0.49
N LEU A 34 9.99 -7.17 1.38
CA LEU A 34 10.90 -6.59 2.37
C LEU A 34 12.11 -5.93 1.72
N ARG A 35 12.78 -6.61 0.79
CA ARG A 35 13.94 -6.07 0.06
C ARG A 35 13.57 -4.82 -0.73
N TYR A 36 12.41 -4.86 -1.40
CA TYR A 36 11.93 -3.70 -2.14
C TYR A 36 11.55 -2.54 -1.22
N ALA A 37 10.82 -2.81 -0.14
CA ALA A 37 10.37 -1.78 0.76
C ALA A 37 11.52 -1.16 1.57
N LEU A 38 12.47 -1.95 2.07
CA LEU A 38 13.50 -1.45 2.98
C LEU A 38 14.74 -0.95 2.24
N ASP A 39 15.16 -1.65 1.19
CA ASP A 39 16.41 -1.38 0.47
C ASP A 39 16.19 -0.80 -0.94
N GLY A 40 14.95 -0.82 -1.45
CA GLY A 40 14.64 -0.42 -2.83
C GLY A 40 15.14 -1.42 -3.87
N GLU A 41 15.46 -2.65 -3.45
CA GLU A 41 15.96 -3.71 -4.32
C GLU A 41 14.80 -4.52 -4.93
N GLU A 42 14.76 -4.62 -6.26
CA GLU A 42 13.87 -5.58 -6.91
C GLU A 42 14.42 -7.00 -6.77
N SER A 43 13.52 -7.96 -6.63
CA SER A 43 13.90 -9.38 -6.56
C SER A 43 13.82 -10.01 -7.93
N GLU A 44 14.91 -10.63 -8.36
CA GLU A 44 14.98 -11.40 -9.59
C GLU A 44 14.55 -12.86 -9.33
N HIS A 45 14.00 -13.52 -10.36
CA HIS A 45 13.69 -14.96 -10.35
C HIS A 45 12.68 -15.43 -9.28
N LEU A 46 11.63 -14.66 -9.02
CA LEU A 46 10.50 -15.11 -8.20
C LEU A 46 9.71 -16.21 -8.91
N SER A 47 9.11 -17.12 -8.13
CA SER A 47 8.10 -18.02 -8.70
C SER A 47 6.94 -17.21 -9.31
N PRO A 48 6.26 -17.69 -10.36
CA PRO A 48 5.23 -16.90 -11.07
C PRO A 48 4.13 -16.34 -10.14
N VAL A 49 3.75 -17.11 -9.12
CA VAL A 49 2.76 -16.68 -8.12
C VAL A 49 3.34 -15.59 -7.21
N ALA A 50 4.57 -15.77 -6.70
CA ALA A 50 5.23 -14.75 -5.88
C ALA A 50 5.45 -13.45 -6.67
N GLN A 51 5.85 -13.55 -7.94
CA GLN A 51 5.98 -12.42 -8.86
C GLN A 51 4.65 -11.68 -9.02
N SER A 52 3.54 -12.41 -9.22
CA SER A 52 2.21 -11.81 -9.37
C SER A 52 1.80 -11.04 -8.11
N VAL A 53 1.98 -11.63 -6.93
CA VAL A 53 1.69 -10.97 -5.65
C VAL A 53 2.55 -9.72 -5.46
N PHE A 54 3.85 -9.82 -5.74
CA PHE A 54 4.77 -8.70 -5.68
C PHE A 54 4.33 -7.56 -6.61
N THR A 55 4.05 -7.86 -7.88
CA THR A 55 3.59 -6.90 -8.89
C THR A 55 2.30 -6.20 -8.45
N LEU A 56 1.36 -6.90 -7.83
CA LEU A 56 0.10 -6.32 -7.36
C LEU A 56 0.26 -5.42 -6.13
N ILE A 57 1.22 -5.72 -5.25
CA ILE A 57 1.47 -4.95 -4.03
C ILE A 57 2.38 -3.74 -4.29
N LYS A 58 3.35 -3.88 -5.20
CA LYS A 58 4.40 -2.88 -5.49
C LYS A 58 3.88 -1.44 -5.67
N PRO A 59 2.78 -1.16 -6.40
CA PRO A 59 2.28 0.20 -6.55
C PRO A 59 1.93 0.89 -5.22
N GLN A 60 1.45 0.12 -4.23
CA GLN A 60 1.14 0.67 -2.91
C GLN A 60 2.41 0.99 -2.11
N LEU A 61 3.45 0.19 -2.27
CA LEU A 61 4.78 0.47 -1.71
C LEU A 61 5.39 1.70 -2.39
N ASP A 62 5.25 1.84 -3.71
CA ASP A 62 5.75 3.00 -4.46
C ASP A 62 5.11 4.30 -3.97
N ALA A 63 3.78 4.31 -3.80
CA ALA A 63 3.07 5.44 -3.24
C ALA A 63 3.53 5.77 -1.81
N ASN A 64 3.80 4.76 -0.98
CA ASN A 64 4.34 4.96 0.37
C ASN A 64 5.76 5.56 0.33
N ASN A 65 6.63 5.04 -0.53
CA ASN A 65 8.00 5.51 -0.70
C ASN A 65 8.01 6.97 -1.16
N GLN A 66 7.14 7.32 -2.12
CA GLN A 66 6.98 8.70 -2.59
C GLN A 66 6.52 9.64 -1.47
N ARG A 67 5.56 9.21 -0.63
CA ARG A 67 5.11 10.00 0.53
C ARG A 67 6.23 10.22 1.55
N PHE A 68 7.02 9.19 1.82
CA PHE A 68 8.19 9.29 2.70
C PHE A 68 9.21 10.30 2.17
N GLU A 69 9.55 10.22 0.88
CA GLU A 69 10.49 11.15 0.24
C GLU A 69 9.98 12.59 0.24
N ASN A 70 8.70 12.79 0.00
CA ASN A 70 8.07 14.10 0.08
C ASN A 70 8.12 14.64 1.52
N GLY A 71 7.85 13.80 2.52
CA GLY A 71 7.93 14.17 3.94
C GLY A 71 9.35 14.56 4.37
N ARG A 72 10.38 13.87 3.87
CA ARG A 72 11.79 14.18 4.14
C ARG A 72 12.20 15.56 3.64
N LYS A 73 11.58 16.05 2.55
CA LYS A 73 11.82 17.39 2.01
C LYS A 73 11.16 18.52 2.84
N GLY A 74 10.42 18.16 3.89
CA GLY A 74 9.71 19.09 4.76
C GLY A 74 8.27 19.35 4.30
N GLY A 75 7.51 20.05 5.14
CA GLY A 75 6.14 20.47 4.86
C GLY A 75 6.04 21.59 3.81
N ALA A 76 4.86 22.20 3.71
CA ALA A 76 4.55 23.23 2.71
C ALA A 76 5.67 24.29 2.55
N PRO A 77 5.91 24.78 1.32
CA PRO A 77 7.00 25.71 1.04
C PRO A 77 6.96 26.95 1.95
N LYS A 78 8.14 27.32 2.49
CA LYS A 78 8.33 28.56 3.27
C LYS A 78 7.84 29.75 2.44
N GLY A 79 6.87 30.50 2.95
CA GLY A 79 6.30 31.68 2.29
C GLY A 79 4.98 31.42 1.54
N ASN A 80 4.44 30.20 1.55
CA ASN A 80 3.08 29.98 1.05
C ASN A 80 2.08 30.75 1.93
N ARG A 81 1.39 31.74 1.35
CA ARG A 81 0.35 32.55 2.02
C ARG A 81 -0.82 31.71 2.58
N ASN A 82 -0.96 30.45 2.15
CA ASN A 82 -1.92 29.51 2.74
C ASN A 82 -1.56 29.08 4.18
N ALA A 83 -0.29 29.17 4.60
CA ALA A 83 0.13 28.95 5.99
C ALA A 83 -0.09 30.19 6.88
N LEU A 84 -0.26 31.37 6.28
CA LEU A 84 -0.52 32.65 6.96
C LEU A 84 -2.02 32.99 7.08
N LYS A 85 -2.90 32.24 6.41
CA LYS A 85 -4.32 32.29 6.72
C LYS A 85 -4.49 31.70 8.13
N LYS A 86 -4.55 32.57 9.15
CA LYS A 86 -5.08 32.22 10.47
C LYS A 86 -6.29 31.35 10.22
N GLN A 87 -6.23 30.08 10.64
CA GLN A 87 -7.43 29.26 10.65
C GLN A 87 -8.47 30.06 11.44
N PRO A 88 -9.68 30.27 10.90
CA PRO A 88 -10.73 30.89 11.71
C PRO A 88 -10.83 30.06 12.99
N ASN A 89 -10.78 30.71 14.15
CA ASN A 89 -10.95 30.08 15.45
C ASN A 89 -12.35 29.45 15.49
N GLN A 90 -12.49 28.26 14.94
CA GLN A 90 -13.68 27.47 15.03
C GLN A 90 -13.30 26.30 15.94
N ASN A 91 -13.82 26.36 17.17
CA ASN A 91 -13.94 25.24 18.09
C ASN A 91 -14.84 24.15 17.46
N LEU A 92 -14.46 23.64 16.30
CA LEU A 92 -15.06 22.47 15.69
C LEU A 92 -14.27 21.30 16.25
N LYS A 93 -14.94 20.50 17.09
CA LYS A 93 -14.50 19.14 17.44
C LYS A 93 -13.92 18.52 16.18
N GLN A 94 -12.65 18.08 16.23
CA GLN A 94 -12.05 17.34 15.13
C GLN A 94 -13.03 16.24 14.73
N PRO A 95 -13.58 16.25 13.49
CA PRO A 95 -14.28 15.08 13.02
C PRO A 95 -13.21 13.99 12.96
N ASN A 96 -13.48 12.89 13.65
CA ASN A 96 -12.62 11.71 13.65
C ASN A 96 -12.74 11.06 12.26
N VAL A 97 -12.09 11.68 11.28
CA VAL A 97 -12.06 11.21 9.90
C VAL A 97 -10.85 10.32 9.78
N ASN A 98 -11.00 9.10 10.28
CA ASN A 98 -10.18 7.98 9.84
C ASN A 98 -10.64 7.56 8.44
N ASP A 99 -10.68 8.50 7.48
CA ASP A 99 -10.86 8.17 6.07
C ASP A 99 -9.48 7.75 5.54
N ASN A 100 -9.06 6.56 5.95
CA ASN A 100 -8.20 5.78 5.11
C ASN A 100 -9.05 5.34 3.92
N ALA A 101 -9.23 6.24 2.94
CA ALA A 101 -9.72 5.90 1.61
C ALA A 101 -8.64 5.06 0.93
N ASN A 102 -8.55 3.81 1.37
CA ASN A 102 -7.96 2.74 0.62
C ASN A 102 -8.99 2.41 -0.46
N ASP A 103 -8.94 3.11 -1.59
CA ASP A 103 -9.65 2.70 -2.81
C ASP A 103 -8.99 1.42 -3.35
N ASN A 104 -9.08 0.34 -2.57
CA ASN A 104 -8.86 -1.01 -3.03
C ASN A 104 -10.11 -1.43 -3.80
N ILE A 105 -10.20 -0.98 -5.05
CA ILE A 105 -11.19 -1.48 -6.00
C ILE A 105 -10.75 -2.90 -6.39
N ASN A 106 -10.98 -3.88 -5.52
CA ASN A 106 -11.00 -5.29 -5.89
C ASN A 106 -12.42 -5.65 -6.30
N ASN A 107 -12.74 -5.40 -7.58
CA ASN A 107 -14.01 -5.78 -8.17
C ASN A 107 -14.02 -7.29 -8.47
N ASN A 108 -14.01 -8.14 -7.43
CA ASN A 108 -14.27 -9.57 -7.59
C ASN A 108 -15.78 -9.79 -7.67
N ALA A 109 -16.33 -9.60 -8.87
CA ALA A 109 -17.70 -10.01 -9.19
C ALA A 109 -17.77 -11.55 -9.17
N ASN A 110 -18.11 -12.11 -8.02
CA ASN A 110 -18.49 -13.50 -7.86
C ASN A 110 -19.89 -13.71 -8.48
N ILE A 111 -19.95 -14.02 -9.77
CA ILE A 111 -21.18 -14.50 -10.41
C ILE A 111 -21.26 -16.00 -10.15
N ASN A 112 -21.89 -16.38 -9.05
CA ASN A 112 -22.38 -17.74 -8.86
C ASN A 112 -23.86 -17.78 -9.24
N ASP A 113 -24.15 -17.78 -10.54
CA ASP A 113 -25.49 -18.10 -11.03
C ASP A 113 -25.65 -19.63 -11.04
N ASN A 114 -26.07 -20.16 -9.90
CA ASN A 114 -26.72 -21.45 -9.80
C ASN A 114 -28.09 -21.37 -10.50
N ILE A 115 -28.15 -21.68 -11.78
CA ILE A 115 -29.42 -21.98 -12.46
C ILE A 115 -29.54 -23.50 -12.56
N ASN A 116 -30.10 -24.08 -11.51
CA ASN A 116 -30.77 -25.37 -11.58
C ASN A 116 -32.15 -25.16 -12.23
N THR A 117 -32.33 -25.62 -13.46
CA THR A 117 -33.66 -25.95 -13.98
C THR A 117 -33.60 -27.30 -14.69
N ASN A 118 -33.93 -28.35 -13.93
CA ASN A 118 -34.58 -29.54 -14.45
C ASN A 118 -35.92 -29.13 -15.09
N THR A 119 -36.06 -29.21 -16.42
CA THR A 119 -37.15 -29.89 -17.14
C THR A 119 -36.89 -29.88 -18.64
#